data_AF-A0A949WBV6-F1
#
_entry.id   AF-A0A949WBV6-F1
#
_cell.length_a   1.000
_cell.length_b   1.000
_cell.length_c   1.000
_cell.angle_alpha   90.00
_cell.angle_beta   90.00
_cell.angle_gamma   90.00
#
_symmetry.space_group_name_H-M   'P 1'
#
loop_
_entity.id
_entity.type
_entity.pdbx_description
1 polymer ?
#
loop_
_entity_poly.entity_id
_entity_poly.type
_entity_poly.pdbx_seq_one_letter_code
_entity_poly.pdbx_strand_id
1 'polypeptide(L)' 'MANFLVISPYTEHIEVFYIFNLILADETDNKFVDCAIAANADALVSNDKHFEVLSSIDFPKVQLLKLSEFSDLHRDSLG' A
#
# COMPACT_ATOMS: atom_id res chain seq x y z
N MET A 1 -7.18 -17.18 -20.01
CA MET A 1 -5.87 -16.91 -19.38
C MET A 1 -6.15 -16.74 -17.89
N ALA A 2 -5.63 -17.59 -17.01
CA ALA A 2 -5.88 -17.47 -15.57
C ALA A 2 -5.06 -16.29 -15.00
N ASN A 3 -5.70 -15.41 -14.23
CA ASN A 3 -5.02 -14.30 -13.58
C ASN A 3 -4.29 -14.80 -12.33
N PHE A 4 -3.01 -15.14 -12.48
CA PHE A 4 -2.18 -15.83 -11.47
C PHE A 4 -2.15 -15.10 -10.12
N LEU A 5 -2.19 -13.77 -10.12
CA LEU A 5 -2.17 -12.98 -8.88
C LEU A 5 -3.45 -13.17 -8.06
N VAL A 6 -4.61 -13.21 -8.72
CA VAL A 6 -5.92 -13.31 -8.02
C VAL A 6 -6.15 -14.69 -7.41
N ILE A 7 -5.49 -15.73 -7.93
CA ILE A 7 -5.61 -17.10 -7.41
C ILE A 7 -4.58 -17.43 -6.33
N SER A 8 -3.63 -16.53 -6.05
CA SER A 8 -2.58 -16.75 -5.06
C SER A 8 -3.17 -16.76 -3.64
N PRO A 9 -2.77 -17.68 -2.76
CA PRO A 9 -3.18 -17.64 -1.35
C PRO A 9 -2.61 -16.43 -0.59
N TYR A 10 -1.64 -15.73 -1.18
CA TYR A 10 -1.01 -14.52 -0.62
C TYR A 10 -1.61 -13.23 -1.19
N THR A 11 -2.81 -13.30 -1.76
CA THR A 11 -3.50 -12.14 -2.33
C THR A 11 -4.94 -12.12 -1.86
N GLU A 12 -5.32 -11.01 -1.27
CA GLU A 12 -6.69 -10.75 -0.84
C GLU A 12 -7.32 -9.69 -1.73
N HIS A 13 -8.56 -9.91 -2.14
CA HIS A 13 -9.30 -8.94 -2.93
C HIS A 13 -10.08 -8.01 -1.99
N ILE A 14 -9.79 -6.73 -2.08
CA ILE A 14 -10.40 -5.69 -1.24
C ILE A 14 -11.30 -4.83 -2.12
N GLU A 15 -12.56 -4.72 -1.72
CA GLU A 15 -13.51 -3.81 -2.38
C GLU A 15 -13.45 -2.44 -1.70
N VAL A 16 -13.17 -1.41 -2.48
CA VAL A 16 -12.96 -0.04 -2.01
C VAL A 16 -14.21 0.79 -2.32
N PHE A 17 -14.77 1.45 -1.30
CA PHE A 17 -16.03 2.22 -1.42
C PHE A 17 -15.84 3.74 -1.25
N TYR A 18 -14.60 4.21 -1.20
CA TYR A 18 -14.26 5.62 -1.00
C TYR A 18 -12.98 5.98 -1.76
N ILE A 19 -12.76 7.28 -1.92
CA ILE A 19 -11.53 7.83 -2.49
C ILE A 19 -11.11 9.00 -1.60
N PHE A 20 -9.92 8.92 -1.00
CA PHE A 20 -9.43 9.97 -0.11
C PHE A 20 -8.73 11.13 -0.85
N ASN A 21 -8.28 10.91 -2.10
CA ASN A 21 -7.60 11.93 -2.92
C ASN A 21 -6.39 12.58 -2.22
N LEU A 22 -5.54 11.78 -1.58
CA LEU A 22 -4.36 12.26 -0.86
C LEU A 22 -3.17 12.57 -1.79
N ILE A 23 -3.10 11.89 -2.94
CA ILE A 23 -2.06 12.10 -3.95
C ILE A 23 -2.66 12.96 -5.06
N LEU A 24 -2.39 14.27 -5.00
CA LEU A 24 -2.86 15.24 -6.00
C LEU A 24 -1.96 15.31 -7.24
N ALA A 25 -0.72 14.82 -7.13
CA ALA A 25 0.22 14.80 -8.25
C ALA A 25 -0.16 13.77 -9.33
N ASP A 26 -0.77 12.66 -8.91
CA ASP A 26 -1.30 11.61 -9.77
C ASP A 26 -2.55 10.99 -9.11
N GLU A 27 -3.72 11.29 -9.67
CA GLU A 27 -4.99 10.80 -9.13
C GLU A 27 -5.09 9.26 -9.18
N THR A 28 -4.39 8.62 -10.13
CA THR A 28 -4.45 7.17 -10.34
C THR A 28 -3.73 6.38 -9.26
N ASP A 29 -2.82 7.01 -8.52
CA ASP A 29 -2.11 6.39 -7.40
C ASP A 29 -2.96 6.30 -6.12
N ASN A 30 -4.04 7.09 -6.02
CA ASN A 30 -4.94 7.02 -4.86
C ASN A 30 -5.55 5.63 -4.68
N LYS A 31 -5.76 4.87 -5.76
CA LYS A 31 -6.28 3.49 -5.67
C LYS A 31 -5.44 2.58 -4.77
N PHE A 32 -4.12 2.80 -4.67
CA PHE A 32 -3.24 2.02 -3.81
C PHE A 32 -3.38 2.42 -2.34
N VAL A 33 -3.52 3.72 -2.09
CA VAL A 33 -3.71 4.28 -0.76
C VAL A 33 -5.09 3.90 -0.20
N ASP A 34 -6.14 4.07 -1.02
CA ASP A 34 -7.51 3.74 -0.64
C ASP A 34 -7.65 2.24 -0.37
N CYS A 35 -7.01 1.39 -1.19
CA CYS A 35 -6.93 -0.05 -0.97
C CYS A 35 -6.20 -0.40 0.34
N ALA A 36 -5.04 0.21 0.62
CA ALA A 36 -4.31 -0.03 1.86
C ALA A 36 -5.14 0.32 3.10
N ILE A 37 -5.88 1.44 3.06
CA ILE A 37 -6.78 1.84 4.16
C ILE A 37 -7.95 0.87 4.26
N ALA A 38 -8.55 0.46 3.13
CA ALA A 38 -9.73 -0.42 3.11
C ALA A 38 -9.39 -1.83 3.61
N ALA A 39 -8.18 -2.29 3.30
CA ALA A 39 -7.63 -3.54 3.78
C ALA A 39 -7.23 -3.50 5.27
N ASN A 40 -7.21 -2.31 5.87
CA ASN A 40 -6.57 -2.08 7.17
C ASN A 40 -5.13 -2.65 7.19
N ALA A 41 -4.39 -2.39 6.12
CA ALA A 41 -3.03 -2.91 5.96
C ALA A 41 -2.06 -2.20 6.91
N ASP A 42 -1.06 -2.95 7.39
CA ASP A 42 -0.03 -2.40 8.28
C ASP A 42 0.82 -1.33 7.57
N ALA A 43 1.17 -1.58 6.30
CA ALA A 43 1.96 -0.65 5.49
C ALA A 43 1.68 -0.79 3.99
N LEU A 44 1.86 0.33 3.28
CA LEU A 44 2.04 0.37 1.82
C LEU A 44 3.53 0.29 1.53
N VAL A 45 3.97 -0.70 0.76
CA VAL A 45 5.38 -0.84 0.38
C VAL A 45 5.60 -0.30 -1.03
N SER A 46 6.36 0.79 -1.16
CA SER A 46 6.68 1.39 -2.46
C SER A 46 7.97 2.21 -2.39
N ASN A 47 8.71 2.26 -3.50
CA ASN A 47 9.85 3.17 -3.69
C ASN A 47 9.48 4.40 -4.54
N ASP A 48 8.21 4.53 -4.93
CA ASP A 48 7.74 5.66 -5.72
C ASP A 48 7.59 6.91 -4.84
N LYS A 49 8.09 8.04 -5.35
CA LYS A 49 8.08 9.33 -4.67
C LYS A 49 6.69 9.94 -4.57
N HIS A 50 5.75 9.54 -5.43
CA HIS A 50 4.38 10.05 -5.37
C HIS A 50 3.70 9.78 -4.01
N PHE A 51 4.12 8.72 -3.30
CA PHE A 51 3.59 8.36 -1.99
C PHE A 51 4.26 9.10 -0.82
N GLU A 52 5.34 9.85 -1.03
CA GLU A 52 6.05 10.54 0.08
C GLU A 52 5.13 11.52 0.83
N VAL A 53 4.08 12.04 0.18
CA VAL A 53 3.05 12.87 0.81
C VAL A 53 2.39 12.19 2.02
N LEU A 54 2.28 10.86 2.03
CA LEU A 54 1.67 10.08 3.12
C LEU A 54 2.44 10.22 4.45
N SER A 55 3.74 10.50 4.38
CA SER A 55 4.57 10.72 5.58
C SER A 55 4.13 11.97 6.37
N SER A 56 3.61 12.98 5.67
CA SER A 56 3.24 14.29 6.22
C SER A 56 1.77 14.39 6.62
N ILE A 57 0.97 13.36 6.34
CA ILE A 57 -0.46 13.33 6.65
C ILE A 57 -0.67 12.66 8.00
N ASP A 58 -1.52 13.26 8.83
CA ASP A 58 -1.92 12.72 10.15
C ASP A 58 -3.12 11.78 10.05
N PHE A 59 -4.03 12.02 9.10
CA PHE A 59 -5.21 11.18 8.87
C PHE A 59 -5.68 11.24 7.40
N PRO A 60 -6.11 10.11 6.80
CA PRO A 60 -5.95 8.75 7.30
C PRO A 60 -4.47 8.33 7.27
N LYS A 61 -3.99 7.70 8.35
CA LYS A 61 -2.57 7.34 8.46
C LYS A 61 -2.30 6.05 7.68
N VAL A 62 -1.35 6.12 6.75
CA VAL A 62 -0.83 4.96 6.02
C VAL A 62 0.67 4.94 6.20
N GLN A 63 1.20 3.85 6.75
CA GLN A 63 2.65 3.68 6.87
C GLN A 63 3.23 3.38 5.49
N LEU A 64 4.14 4.23 5.01
CA LEU A 64 4.89 3.97 3.78
C LEU A 64 6.23 3.34 4.16
N LEU A 65 6.54 2.17 3.57
CA LEU A 65 7.84 1.52 3.69
C LEU A 65 8.49 1.43 2.31
N LYS A 66 9.80 1.66 2.26
CA LYS A 66 10.62 1.27 1.11
C LYS A 66 10.86 -0.22 1.13
N LEU A 67 11.17 -0.78 -0.04
CA LEU A 67 11.44 -2.22 -0.15
C LEU A 67 12.61 -2.66 0.75
N SER A 68 13.64 -1.83 0.88
CA SER A 68 14.78 -2.11 1.79
C SER A 68 14.34 -2.15 3.25
N GLU A 69 13.50 -1.21 3.68
CA GLU A 69 13.01 -1.13 5.06
C GLU A 69 12.12 -2.32 5.40
N PHE A 70 11.24 -2.70 4.47
CA PHE A 70 10.42 -3.91 4.61
C PHE A 70 11.29 -5.18 4.71
N SER A 71 12.32 -5.30 3.86
CA SER A 71 13.23 -6.45 3.89
C SER A 71 14.01 -6.52 5.19
N ASP A 72 14.50 -5.40 5.71
CA ASP A 72 15.26 -5.35 6.96
C ASP A 72 14.36 -5.67 8.16
N LEU A 73 13.11 -5.16 8.17
CA LEU A 73 12.13 -5.42 9.24
C LEU A 73 11.81 -6.91 9.39
N HIS A 74 11.70 -7.64 8.27
CA HIS A 74 11.30 -9.05 8.26
C HIS A 74 12.45 -10.03 8.07
N ARG A 75 13.70 -9.54 8.02
CA ARG A 75 14.89 -10.36 7.78
C ARG A 75 15.05 -11.51 8.78
N ASP A 76 14.80 -11.23 10.05
CA ASP A 76 14.98 -12.20 11.14
C ASP A 76 13.73 -13.10 11.34
N SER A 77 12.60 -12.71 10.75
CA SER A 77 11.34 -13.47 10.83
C SER A 77 11.21 -14.53 9.75
N LEU A 78 12.13 -14.55 8.78
CA LEU A 78 12.22 -15.50 7.68
C LEU A 78 13.30 -16.58 7.90
N GLY A 79 13.90 -16.63 9.10
CA GLY A 79 14.89 -17.63 9.52
C GLY A 79 14.28 -18.84 10.20
#